data_AF-A0A381VUV8-F1
#
_entry.id   AF-A0A381VUV8-F1
#
_cell.length_a   1.000
_cell.length_b   1.000
_cell.length_c   1.000
_cell.angle_alpha   90.00
_cell.angle_beta   90.00
_cell.angle_gamma   90.00
#
_symmetry.space_group_name_H-M   'P 1'
#
loop_
_entity.id
_entity.type
_entity.pdbx_description
1 polymer ?
#
loop_
_entity_poly.entity_id
_entity_poly.type
_entity_poly.pdbx_seq_one_letter_code
_entity_poly.pdbx_strand_id
1 'polypeptide(L)'
;MPDEIILIAAVTVDGFIARHQEEVIQWSRDLFIFKEQTMGHPIIMGSNTYKTLVAELDGREIIVIHRTDSPESILSGLNTPRCFVIG
;
A
#
# COMPACT_ATOMS: atom_id res chain seq x y z
N MET A 1 -10.69 13.29 5.75
CA MET A 1 -9.77 13.24 4.60
C MET A 1 -8.37 13.56 5.09
N PRO A 2 -7.37 12.71 4.78
CA PRO A 2 -5.99 12.94 5.18
C PRO A 2 -5.42 14.19 4.50
N ASP A 3 -4.53 14.89 5.22
CA ASP A 3 -3.79 16.05 4.71
C ASP A 3 -2.65 15.61 3.77
N GLU A 4 -2.10 14.41 4.01
CA GLU A 4 -1.02 13.82 3.24
C GLU A 4 -1.42 12.46 2.65
N ILE A 5 -1.34 12.34 1.33
CA ILE A 5 -1.53 11.09 0.59
C ILE A 5 -0.20 10.74 -0.07
N ILE A 6 0.43 9.65 0.37
CA ILE A 6 1.78 9.29 -0.05
C ILE A 6 1.74 8.02 -0.89
N LEU A 7 2.25 8.06 -2.12
CA LEU A 7 2.49 6.85 -2.92
C LEU A 7 3.89 6.31 -2.59
N ILE A 8 3.98 5.01 -2.31
CA ILE A 8 5.26 4.32 -2.09
C ILE A 8 5.32 3.05 -2.96
N ALA A 9 6.44 2.84 -3.64
CA ALA A 9 6.68 1.66 -4.47
C ALA A 9 8.17 1.32 -4.52
N ALA A 10 8.48 0.02 -4.54
CA ALA A 10 9.77 -0.48 -4.95
C ALA A 10 9.73 -0.75 -6.46
N VAL A 11 10.72 -0.22 -7.19
CA VAL A 11 10.78 -0.32 -8.65
C VAL A 11 12.12 -0.90 -9.09
N THR A 12 12.10 -1.68 -10.17
CA THR A 12 13.30 -2.05 -10.91
C THR A 12 13.88 -0.83 -11.64
N VAL A 13 15.12 -0.92 -12.12
CA VAL A 13 15.79 0.18 -12.85
C VAL A 13 15.03 0.58 -14.12
N ASP A 14 14.34 -0.38 -14.75
CA ASP A 14 13.46 -0.18 -15.90
C ASP A 14 12.02 0.21 -15.51
N GLY A 15 11.74 0.44 -14.22
CA GLY A 15 10.51 1.05 -13.73
C GLY A 15 9.35 0.10 -13.46
N PHE A 16 9.57 -1.21 -13.49
CA PHE A 16 8.53 -2.19 -13.15
C PHE A 16 8.45 -2.43 -11.64
N ILE A 17 7.23 -2.66 -11.14
CA ILE A 17 6.96 -3.00 -9.73
C ILE A 17 6.67 -4.49 -9.52
N ALA A 18 6.29 -5.19 -10.59
CA ALA A 18 6.03 -6.63 -10.60
C ALA A 18 6.10 -7.17 -12.03
N ARG A 19 6.51 -8.43 -12.17
CA ARG A 19 6.52 -9.26 -13.37
C ARG A 19 5.14 -9.84 -13.66
N HIS A 20 4.37 -10.21 -12.63
CA HIS A 20 2.99 -10.69 -12.75
C HIS A 20 2.21 -10.49 -11.44
N GLN A 21 0.88 -10.65 -11.49
CA GLN A 21 -0.05 -10.35 -10.38
C GLN A 21 0.09 -11.22 -9.11
N GLU A 22 0.89 -12.28 -9.17
CA GLU A 22 1.09 -13.26 -8.08
C GLU A 22 2.53 -13.22 -7.53
N GLU A 23 3.33 -12.26 -7.97
CA GLU A 23 4.70 -12.13 -7.51
C GLU A 23 4.74 -11.74 -6.03
N VAL A 24 5.36 -12.59 -5.21
CA VAL A 24 5.59 -12.33 -3.80
C VAL A 24 6.97 -11.68 -3.64
N ILE A 25 7.00 -10.54 -2.96
CA ILE A 25 8.22 -9.77 -2.72
C ILE A 25 9.05 -10.47 -1.63
N GLN A 26 10.30 -10.84 -1.96
CA GLN A 26 11.29 -11.39 -0.99
C GLN A 26 12.39 -10.39 -0.61
N TRP A 27 12.28 -9.13 -1.00
CA TRP A 27 13.35 -8.13 -0.92
C TRP A 27 13.49 -7.57 0.51
N SER A 28 14.48 -8.05 1.26
CA SER A 28 14.63 -7.79 2.70
C SER A 28 14.91 -6.33 3.07
N ARG A 29 15.61 -5.57 2.21
CA ARG A 29 15.98 -4.18 2.50
C ARG A 29 14.82 -3.20 2.27
N ASP A 30 14.10 -3.36 1.17
CA ASP A 30 12.96 -2.50 0.84
C ASP A 30 11.79 -2.77 1.80
N LEU A 31 11.60 -4.04 2.20
CA LEU A 31 10.59 -4.42 3.18
C LEU A 31 10.78 -3.74 4.54
N PHE A 32 12.03 -3.61 5.00
CA PHE A 32 12.33 -2.91 6.25
C PHE A 32 11.93 -1.43 6.18
N ILE A 33 12.34 -0.74 5.10
CA ILE A 33 12.04 0.68 4.89
C ILE A 33 10.52 0.89 4.74
N PHE A 34 9.86 0.02 3.98
CA PHE A 34 8.40 0.03 3.83
C PHE A 34 7.69 -0.05 5.18
N LYS A 35 8.10 -0.98 6.06
CA LYS A 35 7.55 -1.10 7.41
C LYS A 35 7.83 0.15 8.23
N GLU A 36 9.08 0.62 8.26
CA GLU A 36 9.46 1.83 9.01
C GLU A 36 8.61 3.05 8.62
N GLN A 37 8.32 3.23 7.34
CA GLN A 37 7.59 4.40 6.84
C GLN A 37 6.06 4.29 6.99
N THR A 38 5.50 3.08 6.91
CA THR A 38 4.04 2.88 6.84
C THR A 38 3.40 2.46 8.15
N MET A 39 4.17 1.99 9.14
CA MET A 39 3.61 1.49 10.41
C MET A 39 2.79 2.55 11.15
N GLY A 40 1.63 2.14 11.67
CA GLY A 40 0.69 3.03 12.37
C GLY A 40 -0.13 3.95 11.46
N HIS A 41 0.08 3.93 10.14
CA HIS A 41 -0.72 4.67 9.17
C HIS A 41 -1.62 3.73 8.35
N PRO A 42 -2.79 4.19 7.85
CA PRO A 42 -3.56 3.40 6.92
C PRO A 42 -2.81 3.21 5.61
N ILE A 43 -2.99 2.02 5.05
CA ILE A 43 -2.44 1.60 3.77
C ILE A 43 -3.58 1.24 2.83
N ILE A 44 -3.54 1.80 1.63
CA ILE A 44 -4.54 1.64 0.58
C ILE A 44 -3.89 0.84 -0.56
N MET A 45 -4.55 -0.24 -0.99
CA MET A 45 -4.02 -1.12 -2.03
C MET A 45 -5.11 -1.82 -2.83
N GLY A 46 -4.76 -2.31 -4.02
CA GLY A 46 -5.60 -3.21 -4.80
C GLY A 46 -5.63 -4.64 -4.27
N SER A 47 -6.60 -5.43 -4.75
CA SER A 47 -6.78 -6.82 -4.28
C SER A 47 -5.62 -7.76 -4.62
N ASN A 48 -4.87 -7.48 -5.69
CA ASN A 48 -3.70 -8.29 -6.06
C ASN A 48 -2.54 -8.04 -5.09
N THR A 49 -2.26 -6.77 -4.80
CA THR A 49 -1.27 -6.33 -3.79
C THR A 49 -1.56 -6.96 -2.44
N TYR A 50 -2.84 -6.94 -2.00
CA TYR A 50 -3.23 -7.56 -0.74
C TYR A 50 -2.88 -9.06 -0.70
N LYS A 51 -3.14 -9.81 -1.77
CA LYS A 51 -2.85 -11.25 -1.83
C LYS A 51 -1.35 -11.56 -1.74
N THR A 52 -0.50 -10.72 -2.30
CA THR A 52 0.95 -10.96 -2.36
C THR A 52 1.71 -10.41 -1.16
N LEU A 53 1.15 -9.45 -0.41
CA LEU A 53 1.82 -8.77 0.71
C LEU A 53 1.18 -8.98 2.08
N VAL A 54 0.02 -9.65 2.21
CA VAL A 54 -0.77 -9.74 3.46
C VAL A 54 0.04 -10.06 4.72
N ALA A 55 1.03 -10.96 4.65
CA ALA A 55 1.84 -11.38 5.79
C ALA A 55 2.71 -10.25 6.38
N GLU A 56 2.91 -9.18 5.61
CA GLU A 56 3.80 -8.08 5.94
C GLU A 56 3.05 -6.80 6.36
N LEU A 57 1.72 -6.86 6.56
CA LEU A 57 0.84 -5.70 6.75
C LEU A 57 0.35 -5.48 8.19
N ASP A 58 0.63 -6.40 9.11
CA ASP A 58 0.22 -6.30 10.52
C ASP A 58 0.63 -4.96 11.15
N GLY A 59 -0.25 -4.42 12.00
CA GLY A 59 -0.04 -3.13 12.69
C GLY A 59 -0.46 -1.89 11.90
N ARG A 60 -1.18 -2.05 10.78
CA ARG A 60 -1.73 -0.97 9.95
C ARG A 60 -3.22 -1.18 9.69
N GLU A 61 -3.94 -0.09 9.47
CA GLU A 61 -5.30 -0.14 8.95
C GLU A 61 -5.24 -0.47 7.46
N ILE A 62 -5.77 -1.63 7.06
CA ILE A 62 -5.70 -2.15 5.70
C ILE A 62 -6.96 -1.77 4.94
N ILE A 63 -6.81 -1.08 3.82
CA ILE A 63 -7.90 -0.67 2.94
C ILE A 63 -7.66 -1.29 1.57
N VAL A 64 -8.47 -2.29 1.24
CA VAL A 64 -8.44 -2.94 -0.08
C VAL A 64 -9.49 -2.27 -0.96
N ILE A 65 -9.07 -1.78 -2.12
CA ILE A 65 -9.93 -1.10 -3.08
C ILE A 65 -10.18 -1.97 -4.31
N HIS A 66 -11.31 -1.72 -4.94
CA HIS A 66 -11.79 -2.34 -6.17
C HIS A 66 -12.12 -1.28 -7.21
N ARG A 67 -12.26 -1.73 -8.47
CA ARG A 67 -12.44 -0.85 -9.64
C ARG A 67 -13.68 0.06 -9.57
N THR A 68 -14.68 -0.34 -8.79
CA THR A 68 -15.96 0.37 -8.65
C THR A 68 -16.01 1.29 -7.44
N ASP A 69 -14.97 1.31 -6.60
CA ASP A 69 -14.95 2.13 -5.40
C ASP A 69 -14.65 3.59 -5.77
N SER A 70 -15.22 4.53 -5.01
CA SER A 70 -14.91 5.95 -5.14
C SER A 70 -13.72 6.32 -4.25
N PRO A 71 -12.61 6.81 -4.82
CA PRO A 71 -11.47 7.31 -4.05
C PRO A 71 -11.88 8.41 -3.06
N GLU A 72 -12.78 9.31 -3.45
CA GLU A 72 -13.23 10.42 -2.62
C GLU A 72 -13.94 9.92 -1.36
N SER A 73 -14.80 8.92 -1.50
CA SER A 73 -15.50 8.30 -0.37
C SER A 73 -14.53 7.64 0.61
N ILE A 74 -13.58 6.87 0.09
CA ILE A 74 -12.55 6.18 0.89
C ILE A 74 -11.72 7.20 1.67
N LEU A 75 -11.16 8.20 0.97
CA LEU A 75 -10.33 9.21 1.59
C LEU A 75 -11.10 10.07 2.59
N SER A 76 -12.37 10.38 2.31
CA SER A 76 -13.22 11.15 3.24
C SER A 76 -13.51 10.38 4.53
N GLY A 77 -13.61 9.06 4.46
CA GLY A 77 -13.83 8.18 5.62
C GLY A 77 -12.63 8.00 6.55
N LEU A 78 -11.43 8.41 6.12
CA LEU A 78 -10.21 8.31 6.93
C LEU A 78 -10.12 9.44 7.97
N ASN A 79 -9.96 9.03 9.24
CA ASN A 79 -9.80 9.92 10.41
C ASN A 79 -8.32 10.02 10.85
N THR A 80 -7.43 10.27 9.89
CA THR A 80 -5.97 10.30 10.11
C THR A 80 -5.35 11.35 9.21
N PRO A 81 -4.29 12.04 9.67
CA PRO A 81 -3.63 13.08 8.88
C PRO A 81 -2.89 12.53 7.66
N ARG A 82 -2.51 11.25 7.65
CA ARG A 82 -1.67 10.65 6.61
C ARG A 82 -2.14 9.26 6.23
N CYS A 83 -2.08 8.92 4.95
CA CYS A 83 -2.22 7.55 4.45
C CYS A 83 -1.21 7.24 3.34
N PHE A 84 -1.01 5.94 3.09
CA PHE A 84 -0.11 5.45 2.05
C PHE A 84 -0.87 4.66 0.99
N VAL A 85 -0.59 4.91 -0.28
CA VAL A 85 -0.98 4.06 -1.41
C VAL A 85 0.20 3.15 -1.75
N ILE A 86 -0.03 1.84 -1.76
CA ILE A 86 1.06 0.85 -1.80
C ILE A 86 0.98 -0.15 -2.98
N GLY A 87 0.13 0.14 -3.98
CA GLY A 87 -0.05 -0.67 -5.19
C GLY A 87 -1.49 -0.97 -5.54
#